data_AF-A5CY70-F1
#
_entry.id   AF-A5CY70-F1
#
_cell.length_a   1.000
_cell.length_b   1.000
_cell.length_c   1.000
_cell.angle_alpha   90.00
_cell.angle_beta   90.00
_cell.angle_gamma   90.00
#
_symmetry.space_group_name_H-M   'P 1'
#
loop_
_entity.id
_entity.type
_entity.pdbx_description
1 polymer ?
#
loop_
_entity_poly.entity_id
_entity_poly.type
_entity_poly.pdbx_seq_one_letter_code
_entity_poly.pdbx_strand_id
1 'polypeptide(L)'
;MKRAWIIPVVICLLLLAAWPFRWEKGPVQSDSKAKIAHMRDRWTGQAWVALYGIANGEVYSGEMRPVPSQADIAKRKEQILASPEEVQKRQELEKKLAEYEEIKEQYKWANAKYDELINENMEKIRKETLELRKQQGRFIPLDFSDEKLNKGIPQDIINAHELTVNTAQNERKIRGELDNQQKWAEDTARSEFMCWAWRKRNIATGVWAGLVVLSAIMAVILFIRASRSRHDQGVSTL
;
A
#
# COMPACT_ATOMS: atom_id res chain seq x y z
N MET A 1 25.98 23.48 49.60
CA MET A 1 26.53 22.35 48.81
C MET A 1 27.47 22.87 47.73
N LYS A 2 28.78 22.64 47.85
CA LYS A 2 29.81 23.37 47.05
C LYS A 2 29.85 23.03 45.54
N ARG A 3 29.06 22.07 45.03
CA ARG A 3 29.17 21.57 43.64
C ARG A 3 27.83 21.12 43.01
N ALA A 4 26.72 21.79 43.30
CA ALA A 4 25.40 21.41 42.79
C ALA A 4 25.29 21.39 41.25
N TRP A 5 26.13 22.16 40.53
CA TRP A 5 26.18 22.20 39.07
C TRP A 5 26.72 20.90 38.42
N ILE A 6 27.40 20.04 39.18
CA ILE A 6 27.96 18.79 38.64
C ILE A 6 26.83 17.80 38.26
N ILE A 7 25.75 17.76 39.04
CA ILE A 7 24.64 16.82 38.83
C ILE A 7 24.05 16.94 37.41
N PRO A 8 23.61 18.12 36.93
CA PRO A 8 23.07 18.24 35.57
C PRO A 8 24.12 18.03 34.46
N VAL A 9 25.43 18.24 34.74
CA VAL A 9 26.50 17.91 33.78
C VAL A 9 26.60 16.39 33.63
N VAL A 10 26.63 15.65 34.74
CA VAL A 10 26.65 14.18 34.72
C VAL A 10 25.41 13.63 34.02
N ILE A 11 24.22 14.16 34.31
CA ILE A 11 22.98 13.77 33.62
C ILE A 11 23.09 14.03 32.10
N CYS A 12 23.57 15.20 31.69
CA CYS A 12 23.77 15.52 30.28
C CYS A 12 24.73 14.53 29.59
N LEU A 13 25.85 14.20 30.23
CA LEU A 13 26.81 13.21 29.73
C LEU A 13 26.20 11.82 29.61
N LEU A 14 25.40 11.39 30.60
CA LEU A 14 24.68 10.12 30.54
C LEU A 14 23.66 10.09 29.40
N LEU A 15 22.92 11.18 29.17
CA LEU A 15 21.96 11.29 28.06
C LEU A 15 22.65 11.20 26.70
N LEU A 16 23.78 11.90 26.52
CA LEU A 16 24.59 11.84 25.29
C LEU A 16 25.15 10.44 25.07
N ALA A 17 25.68 9.81 26.12
CA ALA A 17 26.18 8.43 26.08
C ALA A 17 25.08 7.41 25.78
N ALA A 18 23.81 7.69 26.12
CA ALA A 18 22.68 6.81 25.85
C ALA A 18 22.26 6.78 24.36
N TRP A 19 22.60 7.79 23.57
CA TRP A 19 22.23 7.87 22.15
C TRP A 19 22.68 6.67 21.28
N PRO A 20 23.96 6.24 21.30
CA PRO A 20 24.39 5.08 20.52
C PRO A 20 23.68 3.77 20.91
N PHE A 21 23.17 3.66 22.15
CA PHE A 21 22.41 2.51 22.62
C PHE A 21 20.94 2.51 22.16
N ARG A 22 20.50 3.53 21.43
CA ARG A 22 19.15 3.57 20.84
C ARG A 22 18.93 2.44 19.84
N TRP A 23 19.95 2.12 19.05
CA TRP A 23 19.83 1.19 17.94
C TRP A 23 20.41 -0.16 18.30
N GLU A 24 19.57 -1.18 18.27
CA GLU A 24 19.99 -2.57 18.31
C GLU A 24 20.26 -3.05 16.88
N LYS A 25 21.49 -3.49 16.64
CA LYS A 25 21.91 -4.04 15.35
C LYS A 25 21.39 -5.48 15.23
N GLY A 26 20.59 -5.73 14.21
CA GLY A 26 20.11 -7.05 13.84
C GLY A 26 20.97 -7.69 12.76
N PRO A 27 20.49 -8.80 12.16
CA PRO A 27 21.19 -9.47 11.07
C PRO A 27 21.34 -8.56 9.85
N VAL A 28 22.38 -8.81 9.07
CA VAL A 28 22.67 -8.10 7.83
C VAL A 28 22.58 -9.09 6.69
N GLN A 29 21.67 -8.83 5.75
CA GLN A 29 21.53 -9.61 4.54
C GLN A 29 22.25 -8.86 3.42
N SER A 30 23.15 -9.53 2.71
CA SER A 30 23.89 -8.94 1.59
C SER A 30 23.62 -9.76 0.35
N ASP A 31 23.26 -9.07 -0.73
CA ASP A 31 23.20 -9.58 -2.10
C ASP A 31 24.28 -8.85 -2.92
N SER A 32 24.62 -9.37 -4.09
CA SER A 32 25.57 -8.86 -5.07
C SER A 32 25.44 -7.36 -5.37
N LYS A 33 24.24 -6.78 -5.23
CA LYS A 33 23.96 -5.36 -5.53
C LYS A 33 23.42 -4.56 -4.36
N ALA A 34 22.90 -5.20 -3.31
CA ALA A 34 22.21 -4.51 -2.22
C ALA A 34 22.52 -5.14 -0.86
N LYS A 35 22.50 -4.33 0.18
CA LYS A 35 22.71 -4.74 1.57
C LYS A 35 21.58 -4.18 2.44
N ILE A 36 20.93 -5.08 3.17
CA ILE A 36 19.82 -4.77 4.06
C ILE A 36 20.29 -5.07 5.49
N ALA A 37 20.42 -4.02 6.30
CA ALA A 37 20.74 -4.17 7.72
C ALA A 37 19.47 -4.03 8.55
N HIS A 38 19.08 -5.09 9.25
CA HIS A 38 17.95 -5.06 10.16
C HIS A 38 18.36 -4.34 11.46
N MET A 39 17.48 -3.50 11.97
CA MET A 39 17.73 -2.71 13.17
C MET A 39 16.45 -2.66 14.02
N ARG A 40 16.61 -2.48 15.33
CA ARG A 40 15.48 -2.23 16.22
C ARG A 40 15.73 -0.95 17.02
N ASP A 41 14.75 -0.04 17.00
CA ASP A 41 14.79 1.16 17.84
C ASP A 41 14.34 0.77 19.24
N ARG A 42 15.27 0.73 20.20
CA ARG A 42 15.00 0.33 21.59
C ARG A 42 14.06 1.30 22.31
N TRP A 43 13.97 2.55 21.85
CA TRP A 43 13.10 3.54 22.48
C TRP A 43 11.64 3.38 22.08
N THR A 44 11.39 2.97 20.83
CA THR A 44 10.03 2.80 20.31
C THR A 44 9.60 1.34 20.20
N GLY A 45 10.54 0.40 20.32
CA GLY A 45 10.35 -1.03 20.10
C GLY A 45 10.23 -1.42 18.62
N GLN A 46 10.18 -0.45 17.71
CA GLN A 46 9.90 -0.60 16.29
C GLN A 46 11.08 -1.23 15.54
N ALA A 47 10.80 -2.15 14.62
CA ALA A 47 11.78 -2.70 13.70
C ALA A 47 11.99 -1.77 12.49
N TRP A 48 13.23 -1.70 12.03
CA TRP A 48 13.70 -0.88 10.92
C TRP A 48 14.64 -1.69 10.01
N VAL A 49 14.78 -1.26 8.77
CA VAL A 49 15.83 -1.72 7.86
C VAL A 49 16.59 -0.52 7.32
N ALA A 50 17.91 -0.63 7.27
CA ALA A 50 18.78 0.29 6.55
C ALA A 50 19.15 -0.33 5.20
N LEU A 51 18.83 0.37 4.12
CA LEU A 51 19.11 -0.07 2.76
C LEU A 51 20.39 0.57 2.22
N TYR A 52 21.26 -0.24 1.63
CA TYR A 52 22.49 0.19 0.98
C TYR A 52 22.63 -0.49 -0.39
N GLY A 53 23.21 0.20 -1.36
CA GLY A 53 23.47 -0.35 -2.70
C GLY A 53 22.38 -0.05 -3.71
N ILE A 54 22.23 -0.88 -4.74
CA ILE A 54 21.30 -0.67 -5.85
C ILE A 54 20.22 -1.75 -5.81
N ALA A 55 18.96 -1.36 -5.67
CA ALA A 55 17.81 -2.25 -5.78
C ALA A 55 16.73 -1.60 -6.67
N ASN A 56 16.16 -2.37 -7.61
CA ASN A 56 15.14 -1.90 -8.55
C ASN A 56 15.54 -0.65 -9.37
N GLY A 57 16.83 -0.46 -9.64
CA GLY A 57 17.35 0.72 -10.34
C GLY A 57 17.53 1.97 -9.47
N GLU A 58 17.13 1.91 -8.19
CA GLU A 58 17.34 2.98 -7.22
C GLU A 58 18.61 2.76 -6.40
N VAL A 59 19.34 3.85 -6.12
CA VAL A 59 20.55 3.84 -5.30
C VAL A 59 20.21 4.24 -3.86
N TYR A 60 20.48 3.35 -2.92
CA TYR A 60 20.26 3.53 -1.50
C TYR A 60 21.59 3.73 -0.76
N SER A 61 21.64 4.73 0.13
CA SER A 61 22.82 5.04 0.95
C SER A 61 22.43 5.22 2.42
N GLY A 62 22.05 4.11 3.07
CA GLY A 62 21.62 4.10 4.47
C GLY A 62 20.20 4.61 4.70
N GLU A 63 19.33 4.49 3.70
CA GLU A 63 17.93 4.87 3.85
C GLU A 63 17.25 3.96 4.88
N MET A 64 16.65 4.56 5.90
CA MET A 64 15.97 3.85 6.99
C MET A 64 14.48 3.73 6.69
N ARG A 65 13.95 2.49 6.65
CA ARG A 65 12.52 2.23 6.51
C ARG A 65 11.98 1.44 7.69
N PRO A 66 10.83 1.79 8.28
CA PRO A 66 10.23 0.99 9.32
C PRO A 66 9.67 -0.30 8.71
N VAL A 67 9.75 -1.39 9.48
CA VAL A 67 9.18 -2.68 9.10
C VAL A 67 7.99 -2.97 10.02
N PRO A 68 6.76 -2.69 9.59
CA PRO A 68 5.58 -3.06 10.36
C PRO A 68 5.43 -4.58 10.45
N SER A 69 4.87 -5.06 11.57
CA SER A 69 4.53 -6.47 11.73
C SER A 69 3.37 -6.83 10.79
N GLN A 70 3.42 -8.02 10.20
CA GLN A 70 2.32 -8.52 9.38
C GLN A 70 1.02 -8.67 10.19
N ALA A 71 1.13 -9.02 11.48
CA ALA A 71 -0.03 -9.10 12.37
C ALA A 71 -0.68 -7.72 12.60
N ASP A 72 0.14 -6.66 12.70
CA ASP A 72 -0.35 -5.30 12.89
C ASP A 72 -1.04 -4.79 11.63
N ILE A 73 -0.45 -5.04 10.45
CA ILE A 73 -1.05 -4.73 9.15
C ILE A 73 -2.38 -5.46 9.00
N ALA A 74 -2.42 -6.77 9.26
CA ALA A 74 -3.64 -7.57 9.16
C ALA A 74 -4.75 -7.03 10.07
N LYS A 75 -4.43 -6.76 11.35
CA LYS A 75 -5.38 -6.19 12.30
C LYS A 75 -5.92 -4.83 11.83
N ARG A 76 -5.06 -3.96 11.29
CA ARG A 76 -5.49 -2.65 10.80
C ARG A 76 -6.30 -2.75 9.51
N LYS A 77 -5.92 -3.64 8.60
CA LYS A 77 -6.67 -3.97 7.39
C LYS A 77 -8.10 -4.42 7.74
N GLU A 78 -8.25 -5.31 8.71
CA GLU A 78 -9.57 -5.73 9.21
C GLU A 78 -10.39 -4.54 9.74
N GLN A 79 -9.77 -3.62 10.49
CA GLN A 79 -10.46 -2.41 10.97
C GLN A 79 -10.92 -1.49 9.83
N ILE A 80 -10.10 -1.33 8.78
CA ILE A 80 -10.45 -0.51 7.60
C ILE A 80 -11.63 -1.15 6.87
N LEU A 81 -11.57 -2.47 6.64
CA LEU A 81 -12.64 -3.22 5.96
C LEU A 81 -13.92 -3.30 6.78
N ALA A 82 -13.83 -3.24 8.11
CA ALA A 82 -14.97 -3.19 9.01
C ALA A 82 -15.56 -1.77 9.19
N SER A 83 -14.98 -0.75 8.54
CA SER A 83 -15.51 0.61 8.62
C SER A 83 -16.91 0.69 7.97
N PRO A 84 -17.85 1.50 8.51
CA PRO A 84 -19.20 1.60 7.97
C PRO A 84 -19.23 1.96 6.47
N GLU A 85 -18.33 2.85 6.04
CA GLU A 85 -18.20 3.29 4.65
C GLU A 85 -17.81 2.13 3.72
N GLU A 86 -16.78 1.35 4.07
CA GLU A 86 -16.34 0.22 3.26
C GLU A 86 -17.33 -0.95 3.29
N VAL A 87 -18.00 -1.18 4.43
CA VAL A 87 -19.06 -2.19 4.54
C VAL A 87 -20.23 -1.81 3.63
N GLN A 88 -20.69 -0.57 3.64
CA GLN A 88 -21.76 -0.10 2.77
C GLN A 88 -21.36 -0.22 1.29
N LYS A 89 -20.17 0.24 0.94
CA LYS A 89 -19.65 0.14 -0.43
C LYS A 89 -19.60 -1.30 -0.91
N ARG A 90 -19.12 -2.23 -0.07
CA ARG A 90 -19.09 -3.66 -0.38
C ARG A 90 -20.51 -4.21 -0.60
N GLN A 91 -21.46 -3.87 0.26
CA GLN A 91 -22.86 -4.29 0.12
C GLN A 91 -23.48 -3.78 -1.19
N GLU A 92 -23.19 -2.54 -1.59
CA GLU A 92 -23.67 -1.98 -2.87
C GLU A 92 -23.08 -2.72 -4.07
N LEU A 93 -21.79 -3.08 -4.03
CA LEU A 93 -21.15 -3.88 -5.07
C LEU A 93 -21.71 -5.31 -5.12
N GLU A 94 -21.90 -5.96 -3.97
CA GLU A 94 -22.49 -7.30 -3.88
C GLU A 94 -23.95 -7.31 -4.40
N LYS A 95 -24.72 -6.26 -4.11
CA LYS A 95 -26.07 -6.09 -4.66
C LYS A 95 -26.06 -5.99 -6.19
N LYS A 96 -25.16 -5.18 -6.76
CA LYS A 96 -25.01 -5.07 -8.22
C LYS A 96 -24.59 -6.40 -8.87
N LEU A 97 -23.75 -7.19 -8.19
CA LEU A 97 -23.41 -8.54 -8.67
C LEU A 97 -24.63 -9.46 -8.70
N ALA A 98 -25.48 -9.42 -7.67
CA ALA A 98 -26.71 -10.19 -7.66
C ALA A 98 -27.66 -9.77 -8.80
N GLU A 99 -27.82 -8.46 -9.04
CA GLU A 99 -28.60 -7.93 -10.17
C GLU A 99 -28.04 -8.43 -11.53
N TYR A 100 -26.72 -8.50 -11.68
CA TYR A 100 -26.08 -9.04 -12.89
C TYR A 100 -26.27 -10.55 -13.06
N GLU A 101 -26.27 -11.31 -11.97
CA GLU A 101 -26.57 -12.75 -12.00
C GLU A 101 -28.04 -13.00 -12.41
N GLU A 102 -28.98 -12.19 -11.93
CA GLU A 102 -30.39 -12.25 -12.36
C GLU A 102 -30.56 -11.96 -13.85
N ILE A 103 -29.90 -10.91 -14.38
CA ILE A 103 -29.93 -10.58 -15.81
C ILE A 103 -29.36 -11.75 -16.63
N LYS A 104 -28.26 -12.35 -16.19
CA LYS A 104 -27.65 -13.49 -16.89
C LYS A 104 -28.57 -14.69 -16.95
N GLU A 105 -29.24 -15.04 -15.85
CA GLU A 105 -30.19 -16.15 -15.84
C GLU A 105 -31.45 -15.83 -16.66
N GLN A 106 -31.96 -14.60 -16.60
CA GLN A 106 -33.12 -14.16 -17.39
C GLN A 106 -32.88 -14.29 -18.90
N TYR A 107 -31.69 -13.91 -19.38
CA TYR A 107 -31.35 -13.88 -20.81
C TYR A 107 -30.48 -15.07 -21.27
N LYS A 108 -30.32 -16.09 -20.42
CA LYS A 108 -29.52 -17.29 -20.70
C LYS A 108 -29.95 -18.01 -21.97
N TRP A 109 -31.27 -18.14 -22.16
CA TRP A 109 -31.84 -18.79 -23.35
C TRP A 109 -31.53 -17.97 -24.61
N ALA A 110 -31.63 -16.64 -24.54
CA ALA A 110 -31.42 -15.76 -25.69
C ALA A 110 -29.95 -15.77 -26.09
N ASN A 111 -29.05 -15.76 -25.12
CA ASN A 111 -27.62 -15.89 -25.35
C ASN A 111 -27.27 -17.24 -26.02
N ALA A 112 -27.79 -18.35 -25.50
CA ALA A 112 -27.59 -19.67 -26.11
C ALA A 112 -28.17 -19.75 -27.53
N LYS A 113 -29.33 -19.13 -27.76
CA LYS A 113 -29.95 -19.08 -29.09
C LYS A 113 -29.17 -18.23 -30.07
N TYR A 114 -28.62 -17.11 -29.61
CA TYR A 114 -27.73 -16.26 -30.40
C TYR A 114 -26.49 -17.04 -30.84
N ASP A 115 -25.82 -17.74 -29.92
CA ASP A 115 -24.63 -18.56 -30.21
C ASP A 115 -24.94 -19.65 -31.25
N GLU A 116 -26.10 -20.32 -31.15
CA GLU A 116 -26.56 -21.30 -32.14
C GLU A 116 -26.70 -20.67 -33.53
N LEU A 117 -27.45 -19.56 -33.64
CA LEU A 117 -27.73 -18.89 -34.92
C LEU A 117 -26.46 -18.31 -35.56
N ILE A 118 -25.53 -17.78 -34.75
CA ILE A 118 -24.23 -17.31 -35.22
C ILE A 118 -23.40 -18.46 -35.80
N ASN A 119 -23.40 -19.62 -35.14
CA ASN A 119 -22.70 -20.80 -35.66
C ASN A 119 -23.29 -21.29 -36.98
N GLU A 120 -24.62 -21.31 -37.10
CA GLU A 120 -25.30 -21.64 -38.36
C GLU A 120 -24.93 -20.66 -39.49
N ASN A 121 -24.96 -19.36 -39.20
CA ASN A 121 -24.59 -18.32 -40.15
C ASN A 121 -23.11 -18.40 -40.55
N MET A 122 -22.21 -18.68 -39.61
CA MET A 122 -20.79 -18.92 -39.89
C MET A 122 -20.59 -20.10 -40.85
N GLU A 123 -21.27 -21.22 -40.62
CA GLU A 123 -21.18 -22.40 -41.49
C GLU A 123 -21.75 -22.13 -42.89
N LYS A 124 -22.85 -21.36 -42.97
CA LYS A 124 -23.41 -20.93 -44.25
C LYS A 124 -22.43 -20.06 -45.04
N ILE A 125 -21.85 -19.04 -44.40
CA ILE A 125 -20.84 -18.16 -45.02
C ILE A 125 -19.63 -18.98 -45.49
N ARG A 126 -19.17 -19.95 -44.69
CA ARG A 126 -18.07 -20.85 -45.07
C ARG A 126 -18.38 -21.66 -46.31
N LYS A 127 -19.58 -22.27 -46.39
CA LYS A 127 -20.03 -23.05 -47.55
C LYS A 127 -20.15 -22.19 -48.81
N GLU A 128 -20.84 -21.05 -48.70
CA GLU A 128 -21.01 -20.10 -49.82
C GLU A 128 -19.66 -19.61 -50.35
N THR A 129 -18.74 -19.25 -49.45
CA THR A 129 -17.39 -18.80 -49.83
C THR A 129 -16.59 -19.92 -50.50
N LEU A 130 -16.72 -21.17 -50.02
CA LEU A 130 -16.05 -22.32 -50.62
C LEU A 130 -16.57 -22.61 -52.03
N GLU A 131 -17.88 -22.52 -52.25
CA GLU A 131 -18.49 -22.68 -53.58
C GLU A 131 -18.04 -21.58 -54.54
N LEU A 132 -18.02 -20.32 -54.09
CA LEU A 132 -17.53 -19.20 -54.89
C LEU A 132 -16.04 -19.37 -55.27
N ARG A 133 -15.20 -19.85 -54.33
CA ARG A 133 -13.80 -20.17 -54.63
C ARG A 133 -13.66 -21.25 -55.71
N LYS A 134 -14.48 -22.30 -55.64
CA LYS A 134 -14.50 -23.37 -56.66
C LYS A 134 -14.92 -22.84 -58.02
N GLN A 135 -15.90 -21.93 -58.07
CA GLN A 135 -16.39 -21.35 -59.33
C GLN A 135 -15.41 -20.35 -59.96
N GLN A 136 -14.75 -19.52 -59.15
CA GLN A 136 -13.91 -18.42 -59.66
C GLN A 136 -12.42 -18.78 -59.79
N GLY A 137 -11.97 -19.92 -59.24
CA GLY A 137 -10.58 -20.36 -59.28
C GLY A 137 -9.60 -19.41 -58.57
N ARG A 138 -10.11 -18.55 -57.67
CA ARG A 138 -9.33 -17.55 -56.93
C ARG A 138 -9.62 -17.64 -55.44
N PHE A 139 -8.66 -17.18 -54.64
CA PHE A 139 -8.84 -17.05 -53.20
C PHE A 139 -9.78 -15.88 -52.89
N ILE A 140 -10.85 -16.17 -52.13
CA ILE A 140 -11.80 -15.17 -51.61
C ILE A 140 -11.71 -15.24 -50.09
N PRO A 141 -11.32 -14.16 -49.38
CA PRO A 141 -11.27 -14.17 -47.92
C PRO A 141 -12.67 -14.39 -47.34
N LEU A 142 -12.75 -15.11 -46.22
CA LEU A 142 -14.00 -15.24 -45.47
C LEU A 142 -14.31 -13.88 -44.82
N ASP A 143 -15.55 -13.42 -44.96
CA ASP A 143 -16.03 -12.19 -44.36
C ASP A 143 -17.04 -12.53 -43.25
N PHE A 144 -16.60 -12.34 -42.01
CA PHE A 144 -17.37 -12.56 -40.79
C PHE A 144 -17.75 -11.22 -40.13
N SER A 145 -18.03 -10.19 -40.93
CA SER A 145 -18.56 -8.94 -40.39
C SER A 145 -19.85 -9.17 -39.59
N ASP A 146 -20.05 -8.38 -38.53
CA ASP A 146 -21.22 -8.49 -37.64
C ASP A 146 -22.53 -8.37 -38.43
N GLU A 147 -22.57 -7.55 -39.48
CA GLU A 147 -23.73 -7.41 -40.37
C GLU A 147 -24.09 -8.74 -41.06
N LYS A 148 -23.09 -9.49 -41.53
CA LYS A 148 -23.30 -10.80 -42.17
C LYS A 148 -23.63 -11.88 -41.16
N LEU A 149 -22.97 -11.88 -40.01
CA LEU A 149 -23.19 -12.85 -38.95
C LEU A 149 -24.57 -12.68 -38.30
N ASN A 150 -25.02 -11.46 -38.10
CA ASN A 150 -26.33 -11.16 -37.49
C ASN A 150 -27.49 -11.24 -38.49
N LYS A 151 -27.22 -11.52 -39.78
CA LYS A 151 -28.25 -11.56 -40.80
C LYS A 151 -29.30 -12.63 -40.49
N GLY A 152 -30.55 -12.21 -40.37
CA GLY A 152 -31.69 -13.09 -40.08
C GLY A 152 -31.84 -13.46 -38.60
N ILE A 153 -30.98 -12.95 -37.72
CA ILE A 153 -31.15 -13.09 -36.27
C ILE A 153 -32.15 -12.03 -35.79
N PRO A 154 -33.18 -12.41 -35.02
CA PRO A 154 -34.12 -11.45 -34.42
C PRO A 154 -33.42 -10.40 -33.55
N GLN A 155 -33.81 -9.13 -33.68
CA GLN A 155 -33.15 -8.01 -33.00
C GLN A 155 -33.26 -8.10 -31.47
N ASP A 156 -34.33 -8.67 -30.93
CA ASP A 156 -34.51 -8.93 -29.50
C ASP A 156 -33.46 -9.92 -28.97
N ILE A 157 -33.10 -10.94 -29.75
CA ILE A 157 -32.03 -11.90 -29.41
C ILE A 157 -30.66 -11.22 -29.45
N ILE A 158 -30.39 -10.38 -30.46
CA ILE A 158 -29.14 -9.59 -30.55
C ILE A 158 -29.01 -8.67 -29.33
N ASN A 159 -30.05 -7.89 -29.03
CA ASN A 159 -30.05 -6.97 -27.90
C ASN A 159 -29.86 -7.70 -26.56
N ALA A 160 -30.50 -8.87 -26.40
CA ALA A 160 -30.33 -9.70 -25.21
C ALA A 160 -28.89 -10.23 -25.08
N HIS A 161 -28.29 -10.71 -26.17
CA HIS A 161 -26.88 -11.13 -26.17
C HIS A 161 -25.95 -9.97 -25.78
N GLU A 162 -26.08 -8.82 -26.45
CA GLU A 162 -25.27 -7.63 -26.13
C GLU A 162 -25.43 -7.19 -24.67
N LEU A 163 -26.64 -7.23 -24.13
CA LEU A 163 -26.91 -6.95 -22.72
C LEU A 163 -26.15 -7.94 -21.82
N THR A 164 -26.20 -9.24 -22.10
CA THR A 164 -25.46 -10.23 -21.30
C THR A 164 -23.95 -10.07 -21.38
N VAL A 165 -23.40 -9.73 -22.56
CA VAL A 165 -21.97 -9.46 -22.75
C VAL A 165 -21.54 -8.22 -21.96
N ASN A 166 -22.29 -7.12 -22.06
CA ASN A 166 -22.02 -5.90 -21.32
C ASN A 166 -22.12 -6.13 -19.80
N THR A 167 -23.13 -6.87 -19.35
CA THR A 167 -23.29 -7.29 -17.95
C THR A 167 -22.09 -8.10 -17.47
N ALA A 168 -21.62 -9.07 -18.25
CA ALA A 168 -20.44 -9.87 -17.90
C ALA A 168 -19.15 -9.02 -17.82
N GLN A 169 -18.99 -8.01 -18.69
CA GLN A 169 -17.86 -7.08 -18.60
C GLN A 169 -17.93 -6.21 -17.34
N ASN A 170 -19.10 -5.70 -16.99
CA ASN A 170 -19.30 -4.89 -15.79
C ASN A 170 -19.12 -5.72 -14.51
N GLU A 171 -19.58 -6.97 -14.49
CA GLU A 171 -19.33 -7.89 -13.39
C GLU A 171 -17.83 -8.12 -13.16
N ARG A 172 -17.04 -8.32 -14.23
CA ARG A 172 -15.58 -8.45 -14.10
C ARG A 172 -14.95 -7.20 -13.49
N LYS A 173 -15.42 -6.01 -13.85
CA LYS A 173 -14.96 -4.75 -13.26
C LYS A 173 -15.28 -4.69 -11.77
N ILE A 174 -16.52 -4.99 -11.38
CA ILE A 174 -16.95 -4.98 -9.97
C ILE A 174 -16.19 -6.02 -9.14
N ARG A 175 -16.01 -7.25 -9.65
CA ARG A 175 -15.19 -8.26 -8.96
C ARG A 175 -13.74 -7.78 -8.79
N GLY A 176 -13.19 -7.16 -9.83
CA GLY A 176 -11.88 -6.51 -9.74
C GLY A 176 -11.84 -5.40 -8.68
N GLU A 177 -12.88 -4.60 -8.53
CA GLU A 177 -12.98 -3.59 -7.48
C GLU A 177 -13.03 -4.19 -6.07
N LEU A 178 -13.78 -5.28 -5.87
CA LEU A 178 -13.84 -6.02 -4.59
C LEU A 178 -12.47 -6.61 -4.21
N ASP A 179 -11.78 -7.23 -5.18
CA ASP A 179 -10.43 -7.77 -4.96
C ASP A 179 -9.43 -6.64 -4.68
N ASN A 180 -9.57 -5.51 -5.38
CA ASN A 180 -8.73 -4.34 -5.17
C ASN A 180 -9.00 -3.66 -3.81
N GLN A 181 -10.21 -3.73 -3.25
CA GLN A 181 -10.48 -3.21 -1.90
C GLN A 181 -9.61 -3.89 -0.84
N GLN A 182 -9.42 -5.21 -0.93
CA GLN A 182 -8.55 -5.94 0.00
C GLN A 182 -7.10 -5.47 -0.07
N LYS A 183 -6.58 -5.32 -1.29
CA LYS A 183 -5.22 -4.85 -1.54
C LYS A 183 -5.05 -3.40 -1.11
N TRP A 184 -6.00 -2.54 -1.46
CA TRP A 184 -6.02 -1.14 -1.06
C TRP A 184 -6.04 -0.97 0.47
N ALA A 185 -6.85 -1.76 1.18
CA ALA A 185 -6.90 -1.71 2.64
C ALA A 185 -5.55 -2.12 3.27
N GLU A 186 -4.87 -3.11 2.68
CA GLU A 186 -3.55 -3.55 3.11
C GLU A 186 -2.46 -2.50 2.86
N ASP A 187 -2.44 -1.92 1.66
CA ASP A 187 -1.51 -0.85 1.29
C ASP A 187 -1.72 0.39 2.16
N THR A 188 -2.99 0.75 2.41
CA THR A 188 -3.39 1.84 3.32
C THR A 188 -2.88 1.56 4.73
N ALA A 189 -3.19 0.38 5.29
CA ALA A 189 -2.71 -0.02 6.62
C ALA A 189 -1.19 0.07 6.73
N ARG A 190 -0.46 -0.45 5.73
CA ARG A 190 1.00 -0.38 5.68
C ARG A 190 1.52 1.06 5.67
N SER A 191 0.91 1.93 4.88
CA SER A 191 1.28 3.35 4.80
C SER A 191 1.03 4.09 6.13
N GLU A 192 -0.10 3.82 6.79
CA GLU A 192 -0.43 4.41 8.09
C GLU A 192 0.60 3.99 9.15
N PHE A 193 0.99 2.71 9.18
CA PHE A 193 2.03 2.23 10.09
C PHE A 193 3.39 2.87 9.82
N MET A 194 3.77 3.05 8.55
CA MET A 194 5.01 3.72 8.18
C MET A 194 5.03 5.17 8.70
N CYS A 195 3.95 5.91 8.46
CA CYS A 195 3.78 7.29 8.94
C CYS A 195 3.82 7.36 10.48
N TRP A 196 3.12 6.44 11.14
CA TRP A 196 3.07 6.39 12.60
C TRP A 196 4.42 6.03 13.23
N ALA A 197 5.15 5.07 12.65
CA ALA A 197 6.49 4.71 13.09
C ALA A 197 7.47 5.90 12.99
N TRP A 198 7.42 6.64 11.88
CA TRP A 198 8.19 7.87 11.72
C TRP A 198 7.80 8.94 12.74
N ARG A 199 6.50 9.15 12.97
CA ARG A 199 6.00 10.10 13.97
C ARG A 199 6.50 9.73 15.37
N LYS A 200 6.41 8.46 15.76
CA LYS A 200 6.94 7.96 17.04
C LYS A 200 8.43 8.19 17.18
N ARG A 201 9.20 7.87 16.14
CA ARG A 201 10.65 8.10 16.09
C ARG A 201 10.98 9.57 16.32
N ASN A 202 10.26 10.48 15.65
CA ASN A 202 10.49 11.92 15.75
C ASN A 202 10.12 12.46 17.14
N ILE A 203 8.99 12.01 17.72
CA ILE A 203 8.59 12.36 19.09
C ILE A 203 9.65 11.90 20.09
N ALA A 204 10.07 10.63 20.03
CA ALA A 204 11.09 10.11 20.94
C ALA A 204 12.43 10.86 20.83
N THR A 205 12.82 11.22 19.60
CA THR A 205 14.02 12.03 19.35
C THR A 205 13.88 13.43 19.93
N GLY A 206 12.72 14.07 19.72
CA GLY A 206 12.44 15.41 20.23
C GLY A 206 12.42 15.47 21.75
N VAL A 207 11.77 14.49 22.41
CA VAL A 207 11.78 14.37 23.88
C VAL A 207 13.20 14.21 24.40
N TRP A 208 14.00 13.32 23.79
CA TRP A 208 15.39 13.12 24.20
C TRP A 208 16.25 14.39 24.02
N ALA A 209 16.15 15.05 22.86
CA ALA A 209 16.88 16.28 22.60
C ALA A 209 16.47 17.40 23.57
N GLY A 210 15.18 17.50 23.89
CA GLY A 210 14.66 18.43 24.90
C GLY A 210 15.27 18.17 26.29
N LEU A 211 15.37 16.91 26.71
CA LEU A 211 16.02 16.55 27.99
C LEU A 211 17.50 16.93 28.02
N VAL A 212 18.24 16.71 26.92
CA VAL A 212 19.66 17.11 26.81
C VAL A 212 19.80 18.63 26.95
N VAL A 213 18.99 19.40 26.23
CA VAL A 213 19.02 20.87 26.26
C VAL A 213 18.65 21.40 27.64
N LEU A 214 17.59 20.90 28.26
CA LEU A 214 17.19 21.29 29.61
C LEU A 214 18.29 21.00 30.63
N SER A 215 18.93 19.83 30.54
CA SER A 215 20.06 19.48 31.42
C SER A 215 21.25 20.43 31.23
N ALA A 216 21.58 20.78 29.98
CA ALA A 216 22.65 21.72 29.66
C ALA A 216 22.36 23.13 30.20
N ILE A 217 21.15 23.66 29.99
CA ILE A 217 20.72 24.97 30.50
C ILE A 217 20.81 25.00 32.04
N MET A 218 20.32 23.95 32.69
CA MET A 218 20.34 23.85 34.16
C MET A 218 21.78 23.83 34.70
N ALA A 219 22.69 23.12 34.03
CA ALA A 219 24.12 23.13 34.36
C ALA A 219 24.73 24.53 34.26
N VAL A 220 24.43 25.28 33.19
CA VAL A 220 24.92 26.65 32.99
C VAL A 220 24.40 27.60 34.07
N ILE A 221 23.10 27.56 34.38
CA ILE A 221 22.49 28.43 35.41
C ILE A 221 23.13 28.17 36.78
N LEU A 222 23.27 26.90 37.16
CA LEU A 222 23.88 26.53 38.46
C LEU A 222 25.37 26.88 38.51
N PHE A 223 26.08 26.76 37.39
CA PHE A 223 27.48 27.16 37.28
C PHE A 223 27.65 28.68 37.50
N ILE A 224 26.84 29.50 36.82
CA ILE A 224 26.85 30.97 36.97
C ILE A 224 26.50 31.38 38.42
N ARG A 225 25.51 30.75 39.05
CA ARG A 225 25.17 31.02 40.46
C ARG A 225 26.33 30.65 41.40
N ALA A 226 26.99 29.52 41.16
CA ALA A 226 28.12 29.07 41.97
C ALA A 226 29.40 29.90 41.75
N SER A 227 29.58 30.54 40.60
CA SER A 227 30.69 31.47 40.37
C SER A 227 30.46 32.82 41.06
N ARG A 228 29.25 33.37 40.98
CA ARG A 228 28.87 34.62 41.68
C ARG A 228 29.04 34.51 43.19
N SER A 229 28.52 33.45 43.81
CA SER A 229 28.64 33.24 45.27
C SER A 229 30.09 33.13 45.76
N ARG A 230 31.02 32.67 44.92
CA ARG A 230 32.46 32.63 45.26
C ARG A 230 33.11 34.02 45.19
N HIS A 231 32.62 34.89 44.31
CA HIS A 231 33.10 36.27 44.21
C HIS A 231 32.71 37.07 45.46
N ASP A 232 31.47 36.96 45.92
CA ASP A 232 30.98 37.69 47.11
C ASP A 232 31.73 37.30 48.40
N GLN A 233 32.11 36.02 48.54
CA GLN A 233 32.88 35.55 49.70
C GLN A 233 34.33 36.08 49.74
N GLY A 234 34.90 36.48 48.60
CA GLY A 234 36.24 37.06 48.55
C GLY A 234 36.30 38.54 48.91
N VAL A 235 35.17 39.25 48.85
CA VAL A 235 35.09 40.70 49.16
C VAL A 235 34.90 40.93 50.66
N SER A 236 34.30 40.00 51.41
CA SER A 236 34.09 40.15 52.86
C SER A 236 35.30 39.78 53.74
N THR A 237 36.42 39.39 53.15
CA THR A 237 37.66 39.02 53.88
C THR A 237 38.79 40.03 53.72
N LEU A 238 38.52 41.19 53.14
CA LEU A 238 39.40 42.36 53.07
C LEU A 238 38.84 43.45 53.98
#